data_AF-A0A7S0AD97-F1
#
_entry.id   AF-A0A7S0AD97-F1
#
_cell.length_a   1.000
_cell.length_b   1.000
_cell.length_c   1.000
_cell.angle_alpha   90.00
_cell.angle_beta   90.00
_cell.angle_gamma   90.00
#
_symmetry.space_group_name_H-M   'P 1'
#
loop_
_entity.id
_entity.type
_entity.pdbx_description
1 polymer ?
#
loop_
_entity_poly.entity_id
_entity_poly.type
_entity_poly.pdbx_seq_one_letter_code
_entity_poly.pdbx_strand_id
1 'polypeptide(L)'
;SERLCVLEVDWYRDTRESVPENRTFRIRATRSGTIHAALFDWDVWADFARTDVLSTSVRGFAGDVAWGRLLQLQEEAGEDWQYGPSPRRLVVQEGDWFDLGIEFIARGISLHA
;
A
#
# COMPACT_ATOMS: atom_id res chain seq x y z
N SER A 1 -0.78 12.26 -1.26
CA SER A 1 0.18 12.08 -0.17
C SER A 1 1.55 11.76 -0.76
N GLU A 2 2.59 11.80 0.06
CA GLU A 2 3.88 11.19 -0.30
C GLU A 2 3.81 9.65 -0.20
N ARG A 3 4.82 8.97 -0.76
CA ARG A 3 4.97 7.52 -0.68
C ARG A 3 5.24 7.11 0.78
N LEU A 4 4.58 6.04 1.21
CA LEU A 4 4.65 5.53 2.57
C LEU A 4 5.29 4.14 2.58
N CYS A 5 6.31 3.93 3.42
CA CYS A 5 6.85 2.60 3.68
C CYS A 5 5.92 1.87 4.65
N VAL A 6 5.08 0.97 4.11
CA VAL A 6 4.10 0.23 4.91
C VAL A 6 4.71 -1.02 5.57
N LEU A 7 5.72 -1.61 4.94
CA LEU A 7 6.49 -2.76 5.42
C LEU A 7 7.92 -2.67 4.87
N GLU A 8 8.89 -2.95 5.73
CA GLU A 8 10.29 -3.17 5.37
C GLU A 8 10.72 -4.50 5.98
N VAL A 9 11.50 -5.29 5.22
CA VAL A 9 11.98 -6.61 5.65
C VAL A 9 13.47 -6.70 5.41
N ASP A 10 14.23 -6.98 6.47
CA ASP A 10 15.64 -7.37 6.41
C ASP A 10 15.75 -8.89 6.36
N TRP A 11 16.05 -9.43 5.18
CA TRP A 11 16.15 -10.87 4.94
C TRP A 11 17.18 -11.61 5.82
N TYR A 12 18.12 -10.91 6.46
CA TYR A 12 19.11 -11.52 7.35
C TYR A 12 18.67 -11.58 8.81
N ARG A 13 17.71 -10.73 9.20
CA ARG A 13 17.33 -10.53 10.62
C ARG A 13 15.87 -10.85 10.88
N ASP A 14 15.00 -10.54 9.94
CA ASP A 14 13.58 -10.65 10.13
C ASP A 14 13.11 -12.08 9.90
N THR A 15 12.22 -12.52 10.78
CA THR A 15 11.50 -13.76 10.63
C THR A 15 10.06 -13.45 10.23
N ARG A 16 9.28 -14.50 10.00
CA ARG A 16 7.86 -14.35 9.70
C ARG A 16 7.09 -13.66 10.83
N GLU A 17 7.53 -13.87 12.06
CA GLU A 17 6.95 -13.26 13.26
C GLU A 17 7.28 -11.76 13.37
N SER A 18 8.29 -11.27 12.63
CA SER A 18 8.62 -9.84 12.55
C SER A 18 7.58 -9.03 11.75
N VAL A 19 6.76 -9.70 10.92
CA VAL A 19 5.69 -9.02 10.18
C VAL A 19 4.51 -8.75 11.12
N PRO A 20 4.10 -7.48 11.32
CA PRO A 20 3.01 -7.12 12.22
C PRO A 20 1.68 -7.62 11.67
N GLU A 21 0.71 -7.94 12.53
CA GLU A 21 -0.64 -8.34 12.07
C GLU A 21 -1.41 -7.16 11.46
N ASN A 22 -1.26 -5.96 12.04
CA ASN A 22 -1.82 -4.72 11.51
C ASN A 22 -0.91 -3.52 11.81
N ARG A 23 -1.06 -2.46 11.00
CA ARG A 23 -0.49 -1.13 11.25
C ARG A 23 -1.45 -0.04 10.78
N THR A 24 -1.49 1.06 11.51
CA THR A 24 -2.24 2.25 11.11
C THR A 24 -1.28 3.39 10.84
N PHE A 25 -1.47 4.07 9.72
CA PHE A 25 -0.65 5.19 9.29
C PHE A 25 -1.50 6.44 9.16
N ARG A 26 -1.09 7.50 9.86
CA ARG A 26 -1.75 8.80 9.76
C ARG A 26 -1.15 9.58 8.59
N ILE A 27 -1.95 9.83 7.57
CA ILE A 27 -1.53 10.41 6.30
C ILE A 27 -2.12 11.80 6.15
N ARG A 28 -1.32 12.76 5.69
CA ARG A 28 -1.79 14.09 5.31
C ARG A 28 -2.09 14.14 3.82
N ALA A 29 -3.29 14.60 3.47
CA ALA A 29 -3.65 14.91 2.11
C ALA A 29 -2.80 16.08 1.59
N THR A 30 -2.04 15.85 0.53
CA THR A 30 -1.18 16.88 -0.09
C THR A 30 -1.90 17.72 -1.13
N ARG A 31 -3.11 17.30 -1.53
CA ARG A 31 -3.99 17.96 -2.50
C ARG A 31 -5.44 17.56 -2.23
N SER A 32 -6.38 18.46 -2.48
CA SER A 32 -7.81 18.13 -2.48
C SER A 32 -8.15 17.19 -3.65
N GLY A 33 -9.06 16.23 -3.43
CA GLY A 33 -9.50 15.31 -4.46
C GLY A 33 -10.27 14.10 -3.96
N THR A 34 -10.61 13.20 -4.87
CA THR A 34 -11.18 11.89 -4.55
C THR A 34 -10.07 10.84 -4.52
N ILE A 35 -10.00 10.07 -3.42
CA ILE A 35 -9.14 8.90 -3.31
C ILE A 35 -9.89 7.73 -3.92
N HIS A 36 -9.48 7.31 -5.12
CA HIS A 36 -10.10 6.18 -5.81
C HIS A 36 -9.51 4.84 -5.37
N ALA A 37 -8.20 4.81 -5.13
CA ALA A 37 -7.47 3.59 -4.83
C ALA A 37 -6.19 3.88 -4.05
N ALA A 38 -5.73 2.90 -3.29
CA ALA A 38 -4.36 2.79 -2.84
C ALA A 38 -3.53 2.09 -3.92
N LEU A 39 -2.37 2.67 -4.24
CA LEU A 39 -1.39 2.08 -5.15
C LEU A 39 -0.24 1.51 -4.33
N PHE A 40 0.06 0.23 -4.53
CA PHE A 40 1.17 -0.44 -3.89
C PHE A 40 2.27 -0.73 -4.91
N ASP A 41 3.47 -0.32 -4.54
CA ASP A 41 4.73 -0.65 -5.19
C ASP A 41 5.71 -1.15 -4.13
N TRP A 42 6.86 -1.62 -4.58
CA TRP A 42 7.91 -2.17 -3.71
C TRP A 42 9.28 -1.89 -4.30
N ASP A 43 10.27 -1.85 -3.40
CA ASP A 43 11.68 -1.75 -3.71
C ASP A 43 12.40 -2.93 -3.08
N VAL A 44 13.41 -3.46 -3.77
CA VAL A 44 14.37 -4.43 -3.25
C VAL A 44 15.76 -3.81 -3.40
N TRP A 45 16.51 -3.82 -2.31
CA TRP A 45 17.89 -3.32 -2.27
C TRP A 45 18.86 -4.49 -2.15
N ALA A 46 19.99 -4.41 -2.85
CA ALA A 46 21.04 -5.43 -2.76
C ALA A 46 21.88 -5.30 -1.47
N ASP A 47 21.91 -4.10 -0.87
CA ASP A 47 22.73 -3.78 0.29
C ASP A 47 22.05 -2.77 1.24
N PHE A 48 22.60 -2.62 2.44
CA PHE A 48 22.13 -1.65 3.45
C PHE A 48 22.37 -0.18 3.05
N ALA A 49 23.29 0.07 2.12
CA ALA A 49 23.53 1.41 1.58
C ALA A 49 22.45 1.83 0.56
N ARG A 50 21.60 0.88 0.13
CA ARG A 50 20.49 1.03 -0.81
C ARG A 50 20.95 1.61 -2.16
N THR A 51 22.19 1.32 -2.55
CA THR A 51 22.79 1.89 -3.77
C THR A 51 22.36 1.19 -5.05
N ASP A 52 22.10 -0.11 -4.97
CA ASP A 52 21.54 -0.90 -6.07
C ASP A 52 20.10 -1.29 -5.71
N VAL A 53 19.14 -0.82 -6.52
CA VAL A 53 17.71 -0.92 -6.24
C VAL A 53 16.94 -1.43 -7.45
N LEU A 54 16.18 -2.50 -7.24
CA LEU A 54 15.09 -2.90 -8.12
C LEU A 54 13.80 -2.30 -7.56
N SER A 55 13.15 -1.43 -8.32
CA SER A 55 11.93 -0.73 -7.88
C SER A 55 10.81 -0.85 -8.91
N THR A 56 9.59 -1.13 -8.46
CA THR A 56 8.38 -1.05 -9.29
C THR A 56 7.81 0.38 -9.36
N SER A 57 8.37 1.32 -8.57
CA SER A 57 7.96 2.73 -8.57
C SER A 57 8.50 3.50 -9.79
N VAL A 58 9.60 3.03 -10.39
CA VAL A 58 10.15 3.56 -11.64
C VAL A 58 9.50 2.84 -12.82
N ARG A 59 9.03 3.61 -13.81
CA ARG A 59 8.39 3.03 -15.01
C ARG A 59 9.43 2.35 -15.88
N GLY A 60 9.06 1.22 -16.48
CA GLY A 60 9.91 0.49 -17.40
C GLY A 60 9.18 -0.74 -17.90
N PHE A 61 9.10 -0.90 -19.22
CA PHE A 61 8.27 -1.94 -19.85
C PHE A 61 8.49 -3.34 -19.25
N ALA A 62 9.74 -3.76 -19.07
CA ALA A 62 10.05 -5.08 -18.52
C ALA A 62 9.51 -5.24 -17.08
N GLY A 63 9.71 -4.24 -16.21
CA GLY A 63 9.22 -4.29 -14.84
C GLY A 63 7.71 -4.14 -14.74
N ASP A 64 7.12 -3.26 -15.56
CA ASP A 64 5.68 -3.00 -15.61
C ASP A 64 4.90 -4.25 -16.09
N VAL A 65 5.47 -5.02 -17.02
CA VAL A 65 4.86 -6.26 -17.53
C VAL A 65 5.12 -7.45 -16.61
N ALA A 66 6.32 -7.56 -16.03
CA ALA A 66 6.68 -8.71 -15.19
C ALA A 66 6.05 -8.66 -13.80
N TRP A 67 6.00 -7.48 -13.18
CA TRP A 67 5.48 -7.30 -11.81
C TRP A 67 4.36 -6.27 -11.74
N GLY A 68 4.48 -5.17 -12.49
CA GLY A 68 3.51 -4.09 -12.46
C GLY A 68 3.40 -3.45 -11.07
N ARG A 69 2.18 -3.01 -10.75
CA ARG A 69 1.81 -2.45 -9.44
C ARG A 69 0.43 -2.95 -9.05
N LEU A 70 0.15 -2.96 -7.75
CA LEU A 70 -1.13 -3.38 -7.23
C LEU A 70 -2.00 -2.17 -6.91
N LEU A 71 -3.30 -2.27 -7.22
CA LEU A 71 -4.30 -1.26 -6.91
C LEU A 71 -5.39 -1.88 -6.04
N GLN A 72 -5.75 -1.19 -4.96
CA GLN A 72 -6.91 -1.54 -4.14
C GLN A 72 -7.86 -0.35 -4.07
N LEU A 73 -9.08 -0.53 -4.57
CA LEU A 73 -10.11 0.51 -4.51
C LEU A 73 -10.40 0.91 -3.06
N GLN A 74 -10.62 2.20 -2.84
CA GLN A 74 -10.90 2.76 -1.52
C GLN A 74 -12.29 3.38 -1.53
N GLU A 75 -13.10 2.99 -0.57
CA GLU A 75 -14.50 3.37 -0.48
C GLU A 75 -14.84 3.65 0.98
N GLU A 76 -15.65 4.66 1.23
CA GLU A 76 -16.29 4.84 2.53
C GLU A 76 -17.53 3.96 2.61
N ALA A 77 -17.81 3.42 3.79
CA ALA A 77 -19.08 2.78 4.06
C ALA A 77 -20.19 3.85 4.02
N GLY A 78 -20.94 3.89 2.94
CA GLY A 78 -22.14 4.71 2.84
C GLY A 78 -23.38 3.90 3.18
N GLU A 79 -24.37 4.53 3.81
CA GLU A 79 -25.71 3.97 3.90
C GLU A 79 -26.60 4.59 2.82
N ASP A 80 -27.25 3.73 2.03
CA ASP A 80 -28.39 4.09 1.20
C ASP A 80 -29.65 3.46 1.82
N TRP A 81 -30.63 4.28 2.16
CA TRP A 81 -31.88 3.86 2.80
C TRP A 81 -32.72 2.95 1.91
N GLN A 82 -32.46 2.92 0.59
CA GLN A 82 -33.19 2.10 -0.37
C GLN A 82 -32.47 0.80 -0.76
N TYR A 83 -31.15 0.74 -0.65
CA TYR A 83 -30.33 -0.36 -1.20
C TYR A 83 -29.31 -0.97 -0.22
N GLY A 84 -29.22 -0.48 1.02
CA GLY A 84 -28.26 -0.98 2.02
C GLY A 84 -26.89 -0.30 1.93
N PRO A 85 -25.82 -0.91 2.45
CA PRO A 85 -24.48 -0.32 2.40
C PRO A 85 -24.02 -0.18 0.93
N SER A 86 -23.71 1.05 0.54
CA SER A 86 -23.28 1.42 -0.82
C SER A 86 -21.93 2.12 -0.75
N PRO A 87 -20.99 1.80 -1.65
CA PRO A 87 -19.67 2.42 -1.61
C PRO A 87 -19.76 3.92 -1.90
N ARG A 88 -19.25 4.72 -0.97
CA ARG A 88 -19.12 6.17 -1.14
C ARG A 88 -17.69 6.54 -1.51
N ARG A 89 -17.57 7.61 -2.28
CA ARG A 89 -16.27 8.17 -2.66
C ARG A 89 -15.59 8.74 -1.42
N LEU A 90 -14.33 8.34 -1.20
CA LEU A 90 -13.48 8.95 -0.20
C LEU A 90 -12.96 10.30 -0.73
N VAL A 91 -13.45 11.41 -0.20
CA VAL A 91 -13.09 12.77 -0.64
C VAL A 91 -12.29 13.47 0.45
N VAL A 92 -11.15 14.06 0.08
CA VAL A 92 -10.25 14.76 1.01
C VAL A 92 -9.98 16.18 0.54
N GLN A 93 -9.73 17.09 1.48
CA GLN A 93 -9.17 18.42 1.22
C GLN A 93 -7.67 18.45 1.48
N GLU A 94 -6.97 19.35 0.81
CA GLU A 94 -5.56 19.60 1.09
C GLU A 94 -5.36 19.98 2.56
N GLY A 95 -4.42 19.29 3.21
CA GLY A 95 -4.10 19.48 4.61
C GLY A 95 -4.87 18.55 5.56
N ASP A 96 -5.93 17.88 5.10
CA ASP A 96 -6.69 16.92 5.90
C ASP A 96 -5.81 15.76 6.36
N TRP A 97 -6.14 15.23 7.54
CA TRP A 97 -5.51 14.03 8.09
C TRP A 97 -6.52 12.89 8.06
N PHE A 98 -6.08 11.73 7.59
CA PHE A 98 -6.85 10.50 7.58
C PHE A 98 -5.95 9.32 7.98
N ASP A 99 -6.58 8.26 8.50
CA ASP A 99 -5.87 7.07 8.96
C ASP A 99 -6.04 5.93 7.94
N LEU A 100 -4.93 5.33 7.52
CA LEU A 100 -4.88 4.14 6.68
C LEU A 100 -4.53 2.94 7.55
N GLY A 101 -5.50 2.04 7.74
CA GLY A 101 -5.27 0.73 8.34
C GLY A 101 -4.77 -0.27 7.29
N ILE A 102 -3.71 -1.00 7.62
CA ILE A 102 -3.16 -2.08 6.79
C ILE A 102 -3.13 -3.34 7.65
N GLU A 103 -3.81 -4.38 7.18
CA GLU A 103 -3.79 -5.71 7.77
C GLU A 103 -2.91 -6.62 6.92
N PHE A 104 -1.88 -7.20 7.54
CA PHE A 104 -0.98 -8.11 6.85
C PHE A 104 -1.50 -9.53 7.00
N ILE A 105 -2.39 -9.91 6.07
CA ILE A 105 -2.99 -11.24 6.01
C ILE A 105 -2.02 -12.19 5.30
N ALA A 106 -0.85 -12.44 5.88
CA ALA A 106 0.08 -13.43 5.35
C ALA A 106 0.90 -14.07 6.47
N ARG A 107 0.31 -15.09 7.09
CA ARG A 107 1.05 -16.18 7.71
C ARG A 107 1.62 -17.10 6.61
N GLY A 108 2.48 -16.55 5.76
CA GLY A 108 3.27 -17.24 4.72
C GLY A 108 2.64 -17.25 3.32
N ILE A 109 3.49 -17.04 2.30
CA ILE A 109 3.23 -17.42 0.91
C ILE A 109 4.25 -18.52 0.59
N SER A 110 3.78 -19.74 0.35
CA SER A 110 4.62 -20.86 -0.12
C SER A 110 4.73 -20.83 -1.65
N LEU A 111 5.95 -20.98 -2.16
CA LEU A 111 6.22 -21.41 -3.53
C LEU A 111 6.40 -22.92 -3.50
N HIS A 112 5.58 -23.66 -4.24
CA HIS A 112 5.82 -25.07 -4.55
C HIS A 112 6.41 -25.16 -5.96
N ALA A 113 7.41 -26.05 -6.11
CA ALA A 113 8.08 -26.37 -7.36
C ALA A 113 7.17 -27.11 -8.36
#